data_AF-A0A8I1MZH8-F1
#
_entry.id   AF-A0A8I1MZH8-F1
#
_cell.length_a   1.000
_cell.length_b   1.000
_cell.length_c   1.000
_cell.angle_alpha   90.00
_cell.angle_beta   90.00
_cell.angle_gamma   90.00
#
_symmetry.space_group_name_H-M   'P 1'
#
loop_
_entity.id
_entity.type
_entity.pdbx_description
1 polymer ?
#
loop_
_entity_poly.entity_id
_entity_poly.type
_entity_poly.pdbx_seq_one_letter_code
_entity_poly.pdbx_strand_id
1 'polypeptide(L)'
;MICGVHFVKQRKTPALYVPHRWNQPVKTIQTQVINLAAKLDTFTEHWSPRTVGLFNGHDLMVVKVKGEFVWHSHADTDDFFLVLNGVLKVEMRDHTVELKAGEMYVVPKGVEHRTVAKEEAHLLLIEPTGTPNTGNANTAAARTAA
;
A
#
# COMPACT_ATOMS: atom_id res chain seq x y z
N MET A 1 -21.05 -49.06 -48.16
CA MET A 1 -21.91 -48.66 -47.03
C MET A 1 -21.09 -48.91 -45.77
N ILE A 2 -20.71 -47.96 -44.92
CA ILE A 2 -21.45 -46.82 -44.38
C ILE A 2 -20.51 -45.61 -44.17
N CYS A 3 -21.10 -44.44 -44.43
CA CYS A 3 -20.82 -43.06 -44.05
C CYS A 3 -19.74 -42.77 -42.99
N GLY A 4 -18.90 -41.77 -43.28
CA GLY A 4 -17.87 -41.25 -42.39
C GLY A 4 -18.36 -40.21 -41.38
N VAL A 5 -17.44 -39.80 -40.51
CA VAL A 5 -17.56 -38.63 -39.64
C VAL A 5 -16.20 -37.94 -39.57
N HIS A 6 -16.10 -36.73 -40.10
CA HIS A 6 -14.92 -35.88 -39.98
C HIS A 6 -14.80 -35.37 -38.54
N PHE A 7 -13.69 -35.68 -37.86
CA PHE A 7 -13.36 -35.11 -36.55
C PHE A 7 -12.51 -33.85 -36.75
N VAL A 8 -13.11 -32.67 -36.59
CA VAL A 8 -12.37 -31.41 -36.48
C VAL A 8 -11.70 -31.40 -35.11
N LYS A 9 -10.37 -31.46 -35.06
CA LYS A 9 -9.60 -31.23 -33.83
C LYS A 9 -9.81 -29.78 -33.36
N GLN A 10 -10.63 -29.58 -32.33
CA GLN A 10 -10.62 -28.34 -31.58
C GLN A 10 -9.26 -28.22 -30.87
N ARG A 11 -8.49 -27.18 -31.22
CA ARG A 11 -7.29 -26.80 -30.48
C ARG A 11 -7.74 -26.26 -29.12
N LYS A 12 -7.48 -27.01 -28.05
CA LYS A 12 -7.60 -26.50 -26.68
C LYS A 12 -6.56 -25.39 -26.51
N THR A 13 -7.00 -24.15 -26.36
CA THR A 13 -6.19 -23.11 -25.74
C THR A 13 -5.90 -23.55 -24.30
N PRO A 14 -4.66 -23.48 -23.81
CA PRO A 14 -4.41 -23.74 -22.40
C PRO A 14 -5.03 -22.58 -21.62
N ALA A 15 -6.03 -22.90 -20.80
CA ALA A 15 -6.52 -21.98 -19.79
C ALA A 15 -5.34 -21.59 -18.90
N LEU A 16 -5.01 -20.30 -18.85
CA LEU A 16 -4.08 -19.75 -17.88
C LEU A 16 -4.66 -20.01 -16.49
N TYR A 17 -4.13 -21.03 -15.85
CA TYR A 17 -4.40 -21.33 -14.44
C TYR A 17 -3.75 -20.22 -13.60
N VAL A 18 -4.55 -19.23 -13.20
CA VAL A 18 -4.19 -18.26 -12.16
C VAL A 18 -4.75 -18.83 -10.86
N PRO A 19 -3.94 -19.43 -9.97
CA PRO A 19 -4.46 -19.99 -8.72
C PRO A 19 -4.98 -18.83 -7.87
N HIS A 20 -6.30 -18.70 -7.82
CA HIS A 20 -7.01 -17.90 -6.85
C HIS A 20 -6.70 -18.46 -5.46
N ARG A 21 -5.73 -17.85 -4.78
CA ARG A 21 -5.18 -18.26 -3.48
C ARG A 21 -6.13 -17.84 -2.33
N TRP A 22 -7.40 -18.20 -2.39
CA TRP A 22 -8.40 -17.90 -1.32
C TRP A 22 -8.45 -18.98 -0.23
N ASN A 23 -7.30 -19.45 0.26
CA ASN A 23 -7.30 -20.44 1.36
C ASN A 23 -6.16 -20.24 2.37
N GLN A 24 -5.66 -19.01 2.50
CA GLN A 24 -4.84 -18.66 3.66
C GLN A 24 -5.78 -18.34 4.83
N PRO A 25 -5.47 -18.74 6.07
CA PRO A 25 -6.23 -18.29 7.23
C PRO A 25 -6.14 -16.76 7.25
N VAL A 26 -7.25 -16.09 6.95
CA VAL A 26 -7.33 -14.64 7.06
C VAL A 26 -7.19 -14.34 8.54
N LYS A 27 -6.04 -13.79 8.92
CA LYS A 27 -5.80 -13.21 10.25
C LYS A 27 -7.00 -12.30 10.52
N THR A 28 -7.79 -12.65 11.54
CA THR A 28 -9.14 -12.14 11.87
C THR A 28 -9.54 -10.89 11.08
N ILE A 29 -10.48 -11.05 10.14
CA ILE A 29 -11.14 -9.88 9.51
C ILE A 29 -11.68 -9.04 10.66
N GLN A 30 -11.22 -7.80 10.79
CA GLN A 30 -11.73 -6.90 11.82
C GLN A 30 -13.21 -6.65 11.55
N THR A 31 -14.07 -7.20 12.39
CA THR A 31 -15.54 -7.16 12.24
C THR A 31 -16.15 -5.89 12.84
N GLN A 32 -15.34 -4.88 13.14
CA GLN A 32 -15.75 -3.64 13.78
C GLN A 32 -15.38 -2.43 12.91
N VAL A 33 -16.16 -1.35 13.05
CA VAL A 33 -15.85 -0.07 12.40
C VAL A 33 -14.55 0.48 12.97
N ILE A 34 -13.63 0.86 12.08
CA ILE A 34 -12.35 1.47 12.45
C ILE A 34 -12.49 2.99 12.34
N ASN A 35 -12.27 3.69 13.45
CA ASN A 35 -12.11 5.15 13.45
C ASN A 35 -10.61 5.49 13.35
N LEU A 36 -10.18 6.04 12.21
CA LEU A 36 -8.77 6.34 11.96
C LEU A 36 -8.20 7.39 12.92
N ALA A 37 -8.99 8.41 13.28
CA ALA A 37 -8.57 9.44 14.23
C ALA A 37 -8.34 8.81 15.61
N ALA A 38 -9.27 7.97 16.09
CA ALA A 38 -9.10 7.27 17.35
C ALA A 38 -7.87 6.35 17.35
N LYS A 39 -7.52 5.74 16.21
CA LYS A 39 -6.29 4.93 16.07
C LYS A 39 -5.03 5.79 16.13
N LEU A 40 -5.02 6.93 15.44
CA LEU A 40 -3.92 7.90 15.50
C LEU A 40 -3.71 8.45 16.93
N ASP A 41 -4.77 8.57 17.73
CA ASP A 41 -4.66 9.05 19.12
C ASP A 41 -4.00 8.03 20.07
N THR A 42 -3.83 6.77 19.66
CA THR A 42 -3.22 5.72 20.51
C THR A 42 -1.70 5.75 20.57
N PHE A 43 -1.03 6.53 19.71
CA PHE A 43 0.43 6.57 19.62
C PHE A 43 0.94 7.97 19.26
N THR A 44 2.21 8.26 19.55
CA THR A 44 2.81 9.58 19.31
C THR A 44 4.05 9.53 18.42
N GLU A 45 4.58 8.35 18.12
CA GLU A 45 5.79 8.21 17.32
C GLU A 45 5.57 8.62 15.86
N HIS A 46 6.53 9.36 15.31
CA HIS A 46 6.57 9.70 13.89
C HIS A 46 7.23 8.61 13.07
N TRP A 47 6.86 8.52 11.79
CA TRP A 47 7.46 7.60 10.80
C TRP A 47 7.37 6.12 11.20
N SER A 48 6.41 5.78 12.07
CA SER A 48 6.11 4.42 12.52
C SER A 48 4.69 4.04 12.10
N PRO A 49 4.51 3.51 10.88
CA PRO A 49 3.19 3.10 10.41
C PRO A 49 2.59 2.01 11.28
N ARG A 50 1.29 2.15 11.59
CA ARG A 50 0.54 1.15 12.35
C ARG A 50 -0.55 0.52 11.49
N THR A 51 -0.54 -0.80 11.35
CA THR A 51 -1.59 -1.53 10.64
C THR A 51 -2.90 -1.44 11.42
N VAL A 52 -3.92 -0.88 10.78
CA VAL A 52 -5.29 -0.79 11.31
C VAL A 52 -6.21 -1.81 10.66
N GLY A 53 -5.89 -2.36 9.50
CA GLY A 53 -6.71 -3.38 8.84
C GLY A 53 -6.00 -4.09 7.70
N LEU A 54 -6.62 -5.15 7.20
CA LEU A 54 -6.15 -5.92 6.04
C LEU A 54 -7.24 -5.96 4.97
N PHE A 55 -6.87 -5.68 3.72
CA PHE A 55 -7.77 -5.70 2.57
C PHE A 55 -7.09 -6.32 1.35
N ASN A 56 -7.57 -7.49 0.91
CA ASN A 56 -7.06 -8.17 -0.29
C ASN A 56 -5.53 -8.31 -0.35
N GLY A 57 -4.89 -8.68 0.78
CA GLY A 57 -3.43 -8.80 0.86
C GLY A 57 -2.67 -7.46 0.94
N HIS A 58 -3.37 -6.37 1.28
CA HIS A 58 -2.81 -5.06 1.54
C HIS A 58 -3.04 -4.70 3.01
N ASP A 59 -2.04 -4.05 3.60
CA ASP A 59 -2.18 -3.40 4.90
C ASP A 59 -2.81 -2.02 4.70
N LEU A 60 -3.84 -1.73 5.49
CA LEU A 60 -4.35 -0.38 5.71
C LEU A 60 -3.63 0.14 6.95
N MET A 61 -2.89 1.24 6.82
CA MET A 61 -2.04 1.74 7.90
C MET A 61 -2.26 3.23 8.16
N VAL A 62 -2.14 3.64 9.42
CA VAL A 62 -2.07 5.07 9.78
C VAL A 62 -0.69 5.42 10.28
N VAL A 63 -0.25 6.65 10.00
CA VAL A 63 1.07 7.15 10.44
C VAL A 63 1.01 8.64 10.74
N LYS A 64 1.79 9.07 11.75
CA LYS A 64 2.11 10.46 12.01
C LYS A 64 3.48 10.77 11.39
N VAL A 65 3.60 11.89 10.69
CA VAL A 65 4.85 12.29 10.03
C VAL A 65 5.18 13.73 10.37
N LYS A 66 6.47 14.02 10.59
CA LYS A 66 6.98 15.37 10.84
C LYS A 66 8.46 15.44 10.47
N GLY A 67 8.87 16.54 9.86
CA GLY A 67 10.21 16.73 9.31
C GLY A 67 10.37 16.06 7.94
N GLU A 68 11.60 15.70 7.61
CA GLU A 68 11.97 15.06 6.35
C GLU A 68 12.13 13.56 6.54
N PHE A 69 11.55 12.78 5.62
CA PHE A 69 11.90 11.38 5.48
C PHE A 69 13.11 11.20 4.56
N VAL A 70 13.66 10.00 4.55
CA VAL A 70 14.79 9.65 3.68
C VAL A 70 14.35 9.59 2.21
N TRP A 71 15.25 9.93 1.29
CA TRP A 71 15.07 9.60 -0.12
C TRP A 71 15.03 8.08 -0.29
N HIS A 72 14.02 7.58 -0.99
CA HIS A 72 13.79 6.17 -1.20
C HIS A 72 13.00 5.90 -2.48
N SER A 73 12.90 4.63 -2.85
CA SER A 73 12.10 4.17 -3.99
C SER A 73 11.62 2.75 -3.76
N HIS A 74 10.52 2.37 -4.40
CA HIS A 74 9.96 1.03 -4.33
C HIS A 74 10.04 0.39 -5.73
N ALA A 75 10.83 -0.67 -5.89
CA ALA A 75 11.06 -1.26 -7.22
C ALA A 75 9.81 -1.92 -7.80
N ASP A 76 8.98 -2.53 -6.93
CA ASP A 76 7.92 -3.45 -7.35
C ASP A 76 6.51 -2.92 -7.08
N THR A 77 6.37 -1.86 -6.27
CA THR A 77 5.08 -1.33 -5.82
C THR A 77 5.02 0.18 -6.02
N ASP A 78 3.84 0.68 -6.37
CA ASP A 78 3.55 2.10 -6.22
C ASP A 78 3.47 2.45 -4.73
N ASP A 79 3.65 3.72 -4.39
CA ASP A 79 3.52 4.22 -3.02
C ASP A 79 2.33 5.17 -2.90
N PHE A 80 1.47 4.96 -1.89
CA PHE A 80 0.17 5.61 -1.75
C PHE A 80 0.15 6.50 -0.51
N PHE A 81 -0.28 7.75 -0.70
CA PHE A 81 -0.48 8.71 0.38
C PHE A 81 -1.88 9.32 0.31
N LEU A 82 -2.64 9.26 1.41
CA LEU A 82 -3.82 10.08 1.64
C LEU A 82 -3.61 10.90 2.91
N VAL A 83 -3.69 12.24 2.81
CA VAL A 83 -3.56 13.11 3.96
C VAL A 83 -4.88 13.18 4.72
N LEU A 84 -4.87 12.77 5.99
CA LEU A 84 -6.01 12.85 6.91
C LEU A 84 -6.02 14.18 7.67
N ASN A 85 -4.84 14.70 8.02
CA ASN A 85 -4.66 15.98 8.71
C ASN A 85 -3.29 16.59 8.32
N GLY A 86 -3.20 17.92 8.29
CA GLY A 86 -1.96 18.63 8.01
C GLY A 86 -1.66 18.79 6.53
N VAL A 87 -0.38 18.94 6.21
CA VAL A 87 0.14 19.14 4.84
C VAL A 87 1.35 18.23 4.64
N LEU A 88 1.34 17.46 3.56
CA LEU A 88 2.44 16.61 3.12
C LEU A 88 3.01 17.13 1.80
N LYS A 89 4.32 17.24 1.69
CA LYS A 89 5.01 17.39 0.41
C LYS A 89 5.63 16.08 0.00
N VAL A 90 5.43 15.68 -1.25
CA VAL A 90 6.11 14.56 -1.89
C VAL A 90 7.08 15.15 -2.89
N GLU A 91 8.37 15.05 -2.60
CA GLU A 91 9.45 15.56 -3.44
C GLU A 91 9.98 14.43 -4.31
N MET A 92 9.91 14.61 -5.62
CA MET A 92 10.64 13.83 -6.62
C MET A 92 11.86 14.65 -7.07
N ARG A 93 12.74 14.04 -7.86
CA ARG A 93 13.96 14.72 -8.34
C ARG A 93 13.68 15.93 -9.24
N ASP A 94 12.56 15.92 -9.94
CA ASP A 94 12.19 16.91 -10.95
C ASP A 94 11.07 17.87 -10.50
N HIS A 95 10.23 17.48 -9.53
CA HIS A 95 9.14 18.31 -9.04
C HIS A 95 8.70 17.94 -7.61
N THR A 96 7.86 18.80 -7.03
CA THR A 96 7.23 18.59 -5.72
C THR A 96 5.72 18.66 -5.86
N VAL A 97 5.03 17.72 -5.24
CA VAL A 97 3.57 17.73 -5.07
C VAL A 97 3.27 18.07 -3.62
N GLU A 98 2.34 19.00 -3.39
CA GLU A 98 1.83 19.34 -2.06
C GLU A 98 0.41 18.79 -1.91
N LEU A 99 0.15 18.12 -0.79
CA LEU A 99 -1.13 17.51 -0.45
C LEU A 99 -1.64 18.08 0.87
N LYS A 100 -2.93 18.41 0.90
CA LYS A 100 -3.68 18.85 2.08
C LYS A 100 -4.66 17.77 2.51
N ALA A 101 -5.26 17.94 3.68
CA ALA A 101 -6.26 17.00 4.20
C ALA A 101 -7.38 16.71 3.17
N GLY A 102 -7.63 15.42 2.94
CA GLY A 102 -8.58 14.91 1.94
C GLY A 102 -7.97 14.65 0.56
N GLU A 103 -6.73 15.06 0.31
CA GLU A 103 -6.04 14.86 -0.97
C GLU A 103 -5.14 13.62 -0.92
N MET A 104 -5.06 12.91 -2.05
CA MET A 104 -4.20 11.73 -2.20
C MET A 104 -3.26 11.85 -3.40
N TYR A 105 -2.13 11.16 -3.31
CA TYR A 105 -1.17 11.01 -4.40
C TYR A 105 -0.62 9.59 -4.42
N VAL A 106 -0.27 9.14 -5.63
CA VAL A 106 0.37 7.85 -5.85
C VAL A 106 1.69 8.12 -6.54
N VAL A 107 2.79 7.74 -5.91
CA VAL A 107 4.11 7.75 -6.53
C VAL A 107 4.26 6.45 -7.32
N PRO A 108 4.49 6.52 -8.65
CA PRO A 108 4.69 5.31 -9.44
C PRO A 108 5.92 4.52 -8.98
N LYS A 109 5.85 3.20 -9.07
CA LYS A 109 6.96 2.30 -8.76
C LYS A 109 8.24 2.70 -9.51
N GLY A 110 9.37 2.56 -8.82
CA GLY A 110 10.70 2.91 -9.31
C GLY A 110 11.02 4.42 -9.28
N VAL A 111 10.06 5.28 -8.96
CA VAL A 111 10.32 6.72 -8.81
C VAL A 111 10.93 6.99 -7.43
N GLU A 112 12.13 7.58 -7.44
CA GLU A 112 12.78 8.04 -6.22
C GLU A 112 12.10 9.30 -5.70
N HIS A 113 11.76 9.29 -4.42
CA HIS A 113 11.05 10.37 -3.78
C HIS A 113 11.40 10.47 -2.29
N ARG A 114 10.96 11.55 -1.65
CA ARG A 114 10.87 11.67 -0.19
C ARG A 114 9.63 12.43 0.21
N THR A 115 9.14 12.14 1.41
CA THR A 115 8.04 12.88 2.02
C THR A 115 8.55 13.89 3.03
N VAL A 116 7.97 15.09 3.04
CA VAL A 116 8.33 16.18 3.95
C VAL A 116 7.05 16.77 4.55
N ALA A 117 6.99 16.86 5.87
CA ALA A 117 5.90 17.48 6.60
C ALA A 117 6.46 18.53 7.56
N LYS A 118 6.28 19.82 7.24
CA LYS A 118 6.84 20.93 8.04
C LYS A 118 6.27 20.92 9.47
N GLU A 119 4.96 20.73 9.57
CA GLU A 119 4.26 20.44 10.82
C GLU A 119 3.82 18.98 10.82
N GLU A 120 3.34 18.49 11.96
CA GLU A 120 2.81 17.12 12.02
C GLU A 120 1.64 16.95 11.02
N ALA A 121 1.71 15.90 10.23
CA ALA A 121 0.64 15.45 9.34
C ALA A 121 0.29 14.00 9.64
N HIS A 122 -0.97 13.63 9.42
CA HIS A 122 -1.48 12.28 9.62
C HIS A 122 -1.88 11.70 8.28
N LEU A 123 -1.43 10.48 8.00
CA LEU A 123 -1.64 9.84 6.71
C LEU A 123 -2.36 8.50 6.86
N LEU A 124 -3.14 8.15 5.85
CA LEU A 124 -3.50 6.77 5.54
C LEU A 124 -2.56 6.26 4.43
N LEU A 125 -1.96 5.10 4.66
CA LEU A 125 -1.17 4.36 3.69
C LEU A 125 -1.90 3.06 3.33
N ILE A 126 -1.76 2.64 2.08
CA ILE A 126 -2.27 1.36 1.59
C ILE A 126 -1.15 0.70 0.80
N GLU A 127 -0.64 -0.41 1.29
CA GLU A 127 0.50 -1.08 0.70
C GLU A 127 0.30 -2.60 0.69
N PRO A 128 0.85 -3.33 -0.29
CA PRO A 128 0.92 -4.78 -0.21
C PRO A 128 1.54 -5.25 1.11
N THR A 129 1.00 -6.32 1.69
CA THR A 129 1.49 -6.82 2.97
C THR A 129 2.95 -7.24 2.85
N GLY A 130 3.79 -6.67 3.73
CA GLY A 130 5.23 -6.94 3.77
C GLY A 130 6.09 -5.93 2.99
N THR A 131 5.50 -4.92 2.34
CA THR A 131 6.28 -3.83 1.71
C THR A 131 7.14 -3.11 2.76
N PRO A 132 8.45 -2.92 2.55
CA PRO A 132 9.26 -2.07 3.42
C PRO A 132 8.92 -0.60 3.14
N ASN A 133 8.67 0.23 4.16
CA ASN A 133 8.30 1.64 3.98
C ASN A 133 9.41 2.54 3.40
N THR A 134 10.62 2.00 3.23
CA THR A 134 11.75 2.64 2.55
C THR A 134 12.10 1.94 1.23
N GLY A 135 11.31 0.96 0.81
CA GLY A 135 11.63 0.02 -0.26
C GLY A 135 12.76 -0.96 0.06
N ASN A 136 13.39 -0.87 1.24
CA ASN A 136 14.48 -1.73 1.67
C ASN A 136 14.22 -2.31 3.07
N ALA A 137 14.16 -3.64 3.16
CA ALA A 137 13.88 -4.34 4.41
C ALA A 137 14.89 -4.03 5.54
N ASN A 138 16.14 -3.65 5.22
CA ASN A 138 17.17 -3.35 6.21
C ASN A 138 17.03 -1.96 6.85
N THR A 139 16.24 -1.07 6.25
CA THR A 139 16.05 0.31 6.74
C THR A 139 14.61 0.62 7.08
N ALA A 140 13.71 -0.36 6.94
CA ALA A 140 12.30 -0.19 7.20
C ALA A 140 11.98 -0.19 8.70
N ALA A 141 10.96 0.60 9.07
CA ALA A 141 10.39 0.55 10.41
C ALA A 141 9.69 -0.80 10.64
N ALA A 142 9.76 -1.31 11.88
CA ALA A 142 9.02 -2.51 12.24
C ALA A 142 7.51 -2.27 12.14
N ARG A 143 6.78 -3.18 11.48
CA ARG A 143 5.30 -3.10 11.43
C ARG A 143 4.71 -3.46 12.80
N THR A 144 3.75 -2.66 13.26
CA THR A 144 3.02 -2.88 14.51
C THR A 144 1.54 -2.63 14.27
N ALA A 145 0.66 -3.26 15.04
CA ALA A 145 -0.77 -2.94 15.01
C ALA A 145 -1.07 -1.70 15.88
N ALA A 146 -2.07 -0.91 15.49
CA ALA A 146 -2.69 0.13 16.33
C ALA A 146 -4.03 -0.34 16.91
#